data_AF-A0A957GCV1-F1
#
_entry.id   AF-A0A957GCV1-F1
#
_cell.length_a   1.000
_cell.length_b   1.000
_cell.length_c   1.000
_cell.angle_alpha   90.00
_cell.angle_beta   90.00
_cell.angle_gamma   90.00
#
_symmetry.space_group_name_H-M   'P 1'
#
loop_
_entity.id
_entity.type
_entity.pdbx_description
1 polymer ?
#
loop_
_entity_poly.entity_id
_entity_poly.type
_entity_poly.pdbx_seq_one_letter_code
_entity_poly.pdbx_strand_id
1 'polypeptide(L)'
;MNAPVLARAFEAVGISTLLLTMMPYWAEKTGTPRTLGVEFPFGQTLGQPHNVAQQQRVIAAALELLASAAEPGTIAHLDEQWPIDQKTAYKTWQPSEASPIIAHLAPRIRDMMRQSRQ
;
A
#
# COMPACT_ATOMS: atom_id res chain seq x y z
N MET A 1 17.85 -5.88 -1.70
CA MET A 1 17.79 -4.42 -1.52
C MET A 1 16.34 -4.04 -1.24
N ASN A 2 16.04 -3.53 -0.05
CA ASN A 2 14.69 -3.05 0.28
C ASN A 2 14.45 -1.70 -0.42
N ALA A 3 13.20 -1.44 -0.83
CA ALA A 3 12.82 -0.24 -1.60
C ALA A 3 13.33 1.10 -1.02
N PRO A 4 13.37 1.31 0.31
CA PRO A 4 13.90 2.54 0.91
C PRO A 4 15.40 2.78 0.67
N VAL A 5 16.21 1.72 0.61
CA VAL A 5 17.64 1.84 0.30
C VAL A 5 17.84 2.26 -1.15
N LEU A 6 17.05 1.70 -2.07
CA LEU A 6 17.10 2.07 -3.48
C LEU A 6 16.71 3.53 -3.70
N ALA A 7 15.66 3.99 -3.03
CA ALA A 7 15.21 5.39 -3.10
C ALA A 7 16.33 6.38 -2.71
N ARG A 8 17.03 6.11 -1.60
CA ARG A 8 18.17 6.95 -1.18
C ARG A 8 19.33 6.93 -2.17
N ALA A 9 19.60 5.80 -2.80
CA ALA A 9 20.63 5.71 -3.83
C ALA A 9 20.29 6.57 -5.06
N PHE A 10 19.01 6.63 -5.44
CA PHE A 10 18.54 7.51 -6.52
C PHE A 10 18.64 9.00 -6.14
N GLU A 11 18.23 9.37 -4.93
CA GLU A 11 18.36 10.76 -4.45
C GLU A 11 19.82 11.23 -4.44
N ALA A 12 20.75 10.34 -4.04
CA ALA A 12 22.18 10.65 -3.99
C ALA A 12 22.79 10.98 -5.37
N VAL A 13 22.15 10.56 -6.47
CA VAL A 13 22.56 10.88 -7.84
C VAL A 13 21.66 11.94 -8.50
N GLY A 14 20.81 12.61 -7.72
CA GLY A 14 19.95 13.70 -8.19
C GLY A 14 18.62 13.27 -8.81
N ILE A 15 18.18 12.03 -8.59
CA ILE A 15 16.86 11.54 -9.01
C ILE A 15 15.93 11.55 -7.80
N SER A 16 14.97 12.48 -7.78
CA SER A 16 14.02 12.59 -6.68
C SER A 16 13.00 11.45 -6.64
N THR A 17 12.66 11.00 -5.44
CA THR A 17 11.88 9.79 -5.17
C THR A 17 10.87 9.99 -4.05
N LEU A 18 9.74 9.28 -4.11
CA LEU A 18 8.78 9.17 -3.01
C LEU A 18 8.19 7.77 -2.96
N LEU A 19 7.84 7.36 -1.75
CA LEU A 19 7.08 6.15 -1.52
C LEU A 19 5.60 6.46 -1.33
N LEU A 20 4.74 5.88 -2.16
CA LEU A 20 3.29 5.84 -1.95
C LEU A 20 2.94 4.51 -1.27
N THR A 21 2.36 4.55 -0.06
CA THR A 21 2.19 3.32 0.76
C THR A 21 0.97 3.34 1.66
N MET A 22 0.41 2.15 1.92
CA MET A 22 -0.72 1.98 2.85
C MET A 22 -0.23 1.79 4.28
N MET A 23 1.09 1.79 4.47
CA MET A 23 1.76 1.54 5.74
C MET A 23 2.86 2.58 5.98
N PRO A 24 2.50 3.86 6.21
CA PRO A 24 3.46 4.93 6.43
C PRO A 24 4.38 4.67 7.63
N TYR A 25 3.90 3.93 8.64
CA TYR A 25 4.71 3.46 9.78
C TYR A 25 6.01 2.75 9.36
N TRP A 26 5.96 1.86 8.35
CA TRP A 26 7.16 1.15 7.91
C TRP A 26 8.09 2.04 7.07
N ALA A 27 7.52 3.01 6.35
CA ALA A 27 8.30 3.98 5.60
C ALA A 27 9.14 4.85 6.55
N GLU A 28 8.53 5.32 7.64
CA GLU A 28 9.21 6.03 8.73
C GLU A 28 10.35 5.19 9.31
N LYS A 29 10.07 3.94 9.73
CA LYS A 29 11.08 3.06 10.34
C LYS A 29 12.24 2.70 9.41
N THR A 30 12.02 2.73 8.10
CA THR A 30 13.04 2.39 7.10
C THR A 30 13.77 3.59 6.53
N GLY A 31 13.37 4.81 6.90
CA GLY A 31 14.02 6.06 6.51
C GLY A 31 13.89 6.38 5.03
N THR A 32 12.69 6.24 4.47
CA THR A 32 12.41 6.67 3.10
C THR A 32 12.56 8.19 2.95
N PRO A 33 13.08 8.70 1.81
CA PRO A 33 13.28 10.14 1.62
C PRO A 33 12.01 10.96 1.82
N ARG A 34 10.88 10.50 1.26
CA ARG A 34 9.56 11.15 1.37
C ARG A 34 8.47 10.10 1.21
N THR A 35 7.34 10.29 1.89
CA THR A 35 6.24 9.32 1.90
C THR A 35 4.88 10.00 1.75
N LEU A 36 4.06 9.49 0.84
CA LEU A 36 2.61 9.74 0.85
C LEU A 36 1.90 8.48 1.36
N GLY A 37 1.26 8.60 2.52
CA GLY A 37 0.39 7.58 3.08
C GLY A 37 -1.02 7.69 2.48
N VAL A 38 -1.62 6.57 2.05
CA VAL A 38 -3.03 6.55 1.66
C VAL A 38 -3.77 5.39 2.31
N GLU A 39 -5.05 5.57 2.62
CA GLU A 39 -5.87 4.59 3.35
C GLU A 39 -6.71 3.71 2.41
N PHE A 40 -6.08 3.17 1.37
CA PHE A 40 -6.73 2.29 0.40
C PHE A 40 -6.49 0.81 0.73
N PRO A 41 -7.31 -0.09 0.14
CA PRO A 41 -7.03 -1.52 0.23
C PRO A 41 -5.62 -1.85 -0.27
N PHE A 42 -4.96 -2.79 0.40
CA PHE A 42 -3.65 -3.29 0.00
C PHE A 42 -3.60 -3.68 -1.48
N GLY A 43 -2.52 -3.25 -2.15
CA GLY A 43 -2.31 -3.47 -3.58
C GLY A 43 -2.97 -2.43 -4.49
N GLN A 44 -3.77 -1.50 -3.95
CA GLN A 44 -4.54 -0.51 -4.72
C GLN A 44 -4.09 0.91 -4.37
N THR A 45 -2.78 1.13 -4.31
CA THR A 45 -2.19 2.37 -3.79
C THR A 45 -2.53 3.63 -4.59
N LEU A 46 -2.82 3.49 -5.88
CA LEU A 46 -3.22 4.59 -6.76
C LEU A 46 -4.73 4.84 -6.76
N GLY A 47 -5.53 4.04 -6.08
CA GLY A 47 -7.00 4.13 -6.11
C GLY A 47 -7.66 2.99 -6.86
N GLN A 48 -8.95 3.15 -7.14
CA GLN A 48 -9.81 2.11 -7.69
C GLN A 48 -9.42 1.72 -9.13
N PRO A 49 -9.62 0.43 -9.50
CA PRO A 49 -9.56 0.01 -10.89
C PRO A 49 -10.50 0.86 -11.76
N HIS A 50 -10.00 1.29 -12.92
CA HIS A 50 -10.72 2.10 -13.91
C HIS A 50 -11.19 3.50 -13.46
N ASN A 51 -10.89 3.92 -12.23
CA ASN A 51 -11.17 5.27 -11.76
C ASN A 51 -9.99 6.21 -12.03
N VAL A 52 -9.84 6.60 -13.30
CA VAL A 52 -8.73 7.46 -13.76
C VAL A 52 -8.69 8.79 -13.01
N ALA A 53 -9.85 9.37 -12.71
CA ALA A 53 -9.93 10.64 -12.01
C ALA A 53 -9.35 10.56 -10.59
N GLN A 54 -9.66 9.49 -9.85
CA GLN A 54 -9.06 9.25 -8.52
C GLN A 54 -7.55 9.02 -8.63
N GLN A 55 -7.12 8.19 -9.58
CA GLN A 55 -5.70 7.91 -9.79
C GLN A 55 -4.91 9.18 -10.10
N GLN A 56 -5.46 10.07 -10.91
CA GLN A 56 -4.86 11.37 -11.20
C GLN A 56 -4.75 12.26 -9.96
N ARG A 57 -5.77 12.29 -9.08
CA ARG A 57 -5.69 13.04 -7.81
C ARG A 57 -4.58 12.50 -6.90
N VAL A 58 -4.46 11.18 -6.79
CA VAL A 58 -3.39 10.54 -5.98
C VAL A 58 -2.00 10.87 -6.53
N ILE A 59 -1.83 10.78 -7.86
CA ILE A 59 -0.57 11.12 -8.52
C ILE A 59 -0.24 12.61 -8.35
N ALA A 60 -1.23 13.50 -8.52
CA ALA A 60 -1.05 14.93 -8.33
C ALA A 60 -0.58 15.24 -6.91
N ALA A 61 -1.24 14.70 -5.88
CA ALA A 61 -0.82 14.87 -4.49
C ALA A 61 0.60 14.33 -4.22
N ALA A 62 0.97 13.20 -4.83
CA ALA A 62 2.33 12.66 -4.72
C ALA A 62 3.39 13.58 -5.36
N LEU A 63 3.07 14.19 -6.50
CA LEU A 63 3.94 15.14 -7.20
C LEU A 63 4.02 16.49 -6.45
N GLU A 64 2.93 16.95 -5.87
CA GLU A 64 2.91 18.14 -5.01
C GLU A 64 3.80 17.95 -3.78
N LEU A 65 3.73 16.78 -3.13
CA LEU A 65 4.63 16.45 -2.03
C LEU A 65 6.09 16.31 -2.50
N LEU A 66 6.32 15.88 -3.73
CA LEU A 66 7.64 15.85 -4.37
C LEU A 66 8.23 17.24 -4.58
N ALA A 67 7.41 18.21 -4.94
CA ALA A 67 7.85 19.58 -5.12
C ALA A 67 8.00 20.38 -3.81
N SER A 68 7.18 20.08 -2.80
CA SER A 68 7.05 20.93 -1.60
C SER A 68 7.79 20.43 -0.35
N ALA A 69 8.16 19.15 -0.29
CA ALA A 69 8.85 18.60 0.88
C ALA A 69 10.26 19.22 1.04
N ALA A 70 10.47 19.95 2.12
CA ALA A 70 11.74 20.60 2.43
C ALA A 70 12.72 19.66 3.17
N GLU A 71 12.21 18.73 3.96
CA GLU A 71 13.02 17.90 4.85
C GLU A 71 13.00 16.41 4.45
N PRO A 72 14.15 15.71 4.54
CA PRO A 72 14.18 14.26 4.42
C PRO A 72 13.29 13.59 5.46
N GLY A 73 12.64 12.49 5.07
CA GLY A 73 11.71 11.75 5.93
C GLY A 73 10.32 12.37 6.03
N THR A 74 10.00 13.41 5.25
CA THR A 74 8.65 14.01 5.25
C THR A 74 7.58 12.96 4.93
N ILE A 75 6.55 12.87 5.79
CA ILE A 75 5.39 12.00 5.61
C ILE A 75 4.14 12.87 5.55
N ALA A 76 3.36 12.75 4.47
CA ALA A 76 2.02 13.31 4.39
C ALA A 76 0.98 12.19 4.24
N HIS A 77 -0.26 12.49 4.58
CA HIS A 77 -1.39 11.58 4.44
C HIS A 77 -2.39 12.17 3.46
N LEU A 78 -2.89 11.34 2.54
CA LEU A 78 -3.92 11.74 1.59
C LEU A 78 -5.29 11.57 2.23
N ASP A 79 -6.13 12.61 2.16
CA ASP A 79 -7.49 12.60 2.71
C ASP A 79 -8.53 11.92 1.79
N GLU A 80 -8.13 11.49 0.59
CA GLU A 80 -8.98 10.75 -0.35
C GLU A 80 -9.38 9.41 0.27
N GLN A 81 -10.69 9.11 0.21
CA GLN A 81 -11.24 7.88 0.77
C GLN A 81 -11.59 6.87 -0.32
N TRP A 82 -11.52 5.59 0.05
CA TRP A 82 -12.12 4.55 -0.75
C TRP A 82 -13.65 4.65 -0.66
N PRO A 83 -14.41 4.60 -1.76
CA PRO A 83 -15.84 4.94 -1.75
C PRO A 83 -16.74 3.87 -1.13
N ILE A 84 -16.18 2.71 -0.80
CA ILE A 84 -16.88 1.61 -0.11
C ILE A 84 -16.10 1.21 1.13
N ASP A 85 -16.77 0.54 2.06
CA ASP A 85 -16.11 0.06 3.27
C ASP A 85 -14.97 -0.92 2.95
N GLN A 86 -13.95 -0.93 3.81
CA GLN A 86 -12.77 -1.76 3.59
C GLN A 86 -13.08 -3.27 3.53
N LYS A 87 -14.05 -3.76 4.32
CA LYS A 87 -14.38 -5.20 4.34
C LYS A 87 -14.96 -5.64 3.00
N THR A 88 -15.80 -4.80 2.40
CA THR A 88 -16.34 -5.04 1.06
C THR A 88 -15.24 -4.90 0.02
N ALA A 89 -14.44 -3.82 0.08
CA ALA A 89 -13.35 -3.58 -0.86
C ALA A 89 -12.35 -4.75 -0.96
N TYR A 90 -11.99 -5.35 0.18
CA TYR A 90 -11.09 -6.51 0.22
C TYR A 90 -11.67 -7.75 -0.44
N LYS A 91 -12.99 -7.89 -0.55
CA LYS A 91 -13.64 -9.03 -1.20
C LYS A 91 -13.82 -8.79 -2.69
N THR A 92 -14.06 -7.55 -3.11
CA THR A 92 -14.38 -7.21 -4.51
C THR A 92 -13.28 -7.63 -5.50
N TRP A 93 -12.01 -7.61 -5.09
CA TRP A 93 -10.90 -7.99 -5.95
C TRP A 93 -10.55 -9.49 -5.90
N GLN A 94 -11.06 -10.23 -4.90
CA GLN A 94 -10.71 -11.64 -4.75
C GLN A 94 -11.37 -12.46 -5.85
N PRO A 95 -10.67 -13.47 -6.40
CA PRO A 95 -11.29 -14.41 -7.33
C PRO A 95 -12.42 -15.15 -6.62
N SER A 96 -13.48 -15.48 -7.38
CA SER A 96 -14.60 -16.29 -6.87
C SER A 96 -14.16 -17.70 -6.49
N GLU A 97 -13.16 -18.23 -7.19
CA GLU A 97 -12.56 -19.53 -6.91
C GLU A 97 -11.40 -19.41 -5.93
N ALA A 98 -11.35 -20.34 -4.96
CA ALA A 98 -10.26 -20.41 -4.02
C ALA A 98 -8.94 -20.78 -4.72
N SER A 99 -7.82 -20.21 -4.26
CA SER A 99 -6.52 -20.54 -4.83
C SER A 99 -6.15 -22.03 -4.58
N PRO A 100 -5.34 -22.65 -5.46
CA PRO A 100 -4.90 -24.04 -5.26
C PRO A 100 -4.22 -24.29 -3.91
N ILE A 101 -3.53 -23.27 -3.38
CA ILE A 101 -2.91 -23.32 -2.05
C ILE A 101 -3.97 -23.49 -0.96
N ILE A 102 -5.10 -22.76 -1.04
CA ILE A 102 -6.20 -22.90 -0.08
C ILE A 102 -6.80 -24.31 -0.16
N ALA A 103 -6.98 -24.86 -1.36
CA ALA A 103 -7.47 -26.24 -1.52
C ALA A 103 -6.53 -27.25 -0.84
N HIS A 104 -5.22 -27.08 -0.98
CA HIS A 104 -4.22 -27.94 -0.35
C HIS A 104 -4.17 -27.77 1.18
N LEU A 105 -4.33 -26.54 1.69
CA LEU A 105 -4.20 -26.22 3.12
C LEU A 105 -5.49 -26.42 3.92
N ALA A 106 -6.67 -26.37 3.28
CA ALA A 106 -7.97 -26.44 3.95
C ALA A 106 -8.14 -27.65 4.89
N PRO A 107 -7.67 -28.88 4.57
CA PRO A 107 -7.73 -30.00 5.51
C PRO A 107 -6.93 -29.71 6.79
N ARG A 108 -5.68 -29.24 6.65
CA ARG A 108 -4.79 -28.92 7.79
C ARG A 108 -5.36 -27.84 8.69
N ILE A 109 -5.94 -26.79 8.09
CA ILE A 109 -6.58 -25.69 8.82
C ILE A 109 -7.80 -26.22 9.61
N ARG A 110 -8.62 -27.10 9.01
CA ARG A 110 -9.77 -27.71 9.70
C ARG A 110 -9.35 -28.57 10.89
N ASP A 111 -8.29 -29.34 10.75
CA ASP A 111 -7.78 -30.19 11.84
C ASP A 111 -7.21 -29.35 12.98
N MET A 112 -6.43 -28.29 12.68
CA MET A 112 -5.98 -27.32 13.68
C MET A 112 -7.14 -26.67 14.45
N MET A 113 -8.18 -26.23 13.75
CA MET A 113 -9.34 -25.59 14.38
C MET A 113 -10.15 -26.54 15.28
N ARG A 114 -10.13 -27.85 14.99
CA ARG A 114 -10.76 -28.88 15.83
C ARG A 114 -9.96 -29.11 17.11
N GLN A 115 -8.63 -29.14 17.02
CA GLN A 115 -7.74 -29.32 18.16
C GLN A 115 -7.76 -28.11 19.11
N SER A 116 -7.88 -26.89 18.60
CA SER A 116 -7.97 -25.68 19.42
C SER A 116 -9.32 -25.49 20.15
N ARG A 117 -10.31 -26.36 19.90
CA ARG A 117 -11.63 -26.33 20.54
C ARG A 117 -11.82 -27.40 21.62
N GLN A 118 -10.85 -28.32 21.78
CA GLN A 118 -10.78 -29.29 22.89
C GLN A 118 -9.84 -28.75 23.97
#